data_AF-A0A7S2GN67-F1
#
_entry.id   AF-A0A7S2GN67-F1
#
_cell.length_a   1.000
_cell.length_b   1.000
_cell.length_c   1.000
_cell.angle_alpha   90.00
_cell.angle_beta   90.00
_cell.angle_gamma   90.00
#
_symmetry.space_group_name_H-M   'P 1'
#
loop_
_entity.id
_entity.type
_entity.pdbx_description
1 polymer ?
#
loop_
_entity_poly.entity_id
_entity_poly.type
_entity_poly.pdbx_seq_one_letter_code
_entity_poly.pdbx_strand_id
1 'polypeptide(L)'
;VGANLPPNLNKLCLNVESCKRVGDRGLKGICAKLPASLRILELGMAGVEEVHDEGLLGIGEGLPAGLQELQLDCSRCVSLTAAGVNGLCQRLPGGLTLLSLKLLRCTRLNDEVLGLHLPVGLRDLTLNLTHCQEVSDAGLEVFATRLAPPGDPALEQTQNLDLCFHRCSKVSSTGLKTLQSTLTHSPDELPLTYLRKTLAGRRPVGRVDP
;
A
#
# COMPACT_ATOMS: atom_id res chain seq x y z
N VAL A 1 21.04 9.08 -7.45
CA VAL A 1 20.59 7.69 -7.69
C VAL A 1 19.93 7.50 -9.06
N GLY A 2 19.10 8.44 -9.57
CA GLY A 2 18.37 8.23 -10.84
C GLY A 2 19.14 8.41 -12.17
N ALA A 3 20.30 9.06 -12.22
CA ALA A 3 20.89 9.50 -13.49
C ALA A 3 21.40 8.38 -14.43
N ASN A 4 21.58 7.14 -13.94
CA ASN A 4 22.22 6.05 -14.68
C ASN A 4 21.49 4.71 -14.54
N LEU A 5 20.15 4.71 -14.37
CA LEU A 5 19.41 3.45 -14.37
C LEU A 5 19.47 2.81 -15.78
N PRO A 6 19.74 1.49 -15.89
CA PRO A 6 19.77 0.82 -17.18
C PRO A 6 18.43 0.98 -17.91
N PRO A 7 18.41 1.29 -19.22
CA PRO A 7 17.18 1.55 -19.95
C PRO A 7 16.27 0.33 -20.10
N ASN A 8 16.82 -0.88 -19.90
CA ASN A 8 16.10 -2.16 -19.95
C ASN A 8 15.83 -2.74 -18.54
N LEU A 9 16.06 -1.97 -17.47
CA LEU A 9 15.83 -2.43 -16.12
C LEU A 9 14.34 -2.75 -15.92
N ASN A 10 14.06 -4.01 -15.57
CA ASN A 10 12.69 -4.50 -15.39
C ASN A 10 12.23 -4.50 -13.93
N LYS A 11 13.17 -4.71 -13.00
CA LYS A 11 12.95 -4.70 -11.56
C LYS A 11 13.95 -3.78 -10.87
N LEU A 12 13.46 -2.92 -9.99
CA LEU A 12 14.27 -2.07 -9.14
C LEU A 12 13.88 -2.29 -7.69
N CYS A 13 14.83 -2.72 -6.87
CA CYS A 13 14.72 -2.76 -5.42
C CYS A 13 15.65 -1.70 -4.86
N LEU A 14 15.09 -0.72 -4.15
CA LEU A 14 15.86 0.36 -3.54
C LEU A 14 15.44 0.50 -2.07
N ASN A 15 16.40 0.49 -1.16
CA ASN A 15 16.16 0.79 0.24
C ASN A 15 16.93 2.06 0.64
N VAL A 16 16.18 3.08 1.07
CA VAL A 16 16.66 4.36 1.58
C VAL A 16 16.29 4.56 3.06
N GLU A 17 15.94 3.49 3.78
CA GLU A 17 15.75 3.52 5.23
C GLU A 17 16.96 4.19 5.91
N SER A 18 16.66 5.05 6.90
CA SER A 18 17.66 5.83 7.64
C SER A 18 18.52 6.81 6.81
N CYS A 19 18.20 7.01 5.53
CA CYS A 19 18.85 8.02 4.71
C CYS A 19 18.30 9.41 5.03
N LYS A 20 18.90 10.08 6.03
CA LYS A 20 18.49 11.40 6.55
C LYS A 20 18.46 12.56 5.54
N ARG A 21 18.95 12.35 4.32
CA ARG A 21 18.98 13.36 3.25
C ARG A 21 18.06 13.00 2.08
N VAL A 22 17.26 11.95 2.20
CA VAL A 22 16.29 11.53 1.19
C VAL A 22 14.90 11.97 1.64
N GLY A 23 14.56 13.23 1.41
CA GLY A 23 13.19 13.72 1.57
C GLY A 23 12.37 13.65 0.28
N ASP A 24 11.21 14.31 0.26
CA ASP A 24 10.27 14.33 -0.88
C ASP A 24 10.93 14.63 -2.23
N ARG A 25 11.85 15.60 -2.26
CA ARG A 25 12.61 15.96 -3.48
C ARG A 25 13.48 14.81 -3.99
N GLY A 26 14.08 14.06 -3.06
CA GLY A 26 14.91 12.90 -3.39
C GLY A 26 14.08 11.79 -4.03
N LEU A 27 12.92 11.49 -3.46
CA LEU A 27 11.98 10.51 -3.99
C LEU A 27 11.45 10.92 -5.36
N LYS A 28 10.98 12.17 -5.50
CA LYS A 28 10.55 12.72 -6.79
C LYS A 28 11.66 12.63 -7.84
N GLY A 29 12.90 12.94 -7.46
CA GLY A 29 14.06 12.83 -8.35
C GLY A 29 14.42 11.39 -8.75
N ILE A 30 14.22 10.42 -7.86
CA ILE A 30 14.39 8.99 -8.17
C ILE A 30 13.30 8.53 -9.13
N CYS A 31 12.03 8.83 -8.80
CA CYS A 31 10.86 8.40 -9.58
C CYS A 31 10.83 9.03 -10.97
N ALA A 32 11.22 10.30 -11.11
CA ALA A 32 11.33 10.99 -12.40
C ALA A 32 12.37 10.38 -13.36
N LYS A 33 13.18 9.43 -12.89
CA LYS A 33 14.22 8.76 -13.69
C LYS A 33 14.00 7.25 -13.84
N LEU A 34 12.84 6.73 -13.41
CA LEU A 34 12.52 5.32 -13.61
C LEU A 34 12.39 5.02 -15.11
N PRO A 35 13.00 3.93 -15.61
CA PRO A 35 12.92 3.59 -17.01
C PRO A 35 11.52 3.06 -17.36
N ALA A 36 11.04 3.33 -18.58
CA ALA A 36 9.74 2.86 -19.06
C ALA A 36 9.63 1.31 -19.15
N SER A 37 10.76 0.60 -19.17
CA SER A 37 10.84 -0.86 -19.13
C SER A 37 10.51 -1.46 -17.75
N LEU A 38 10.49 -0.64 -16.69
CA LEU A 38 10.29 -1.12 -15.34
C LEU A 38 8.88 -1.72 -15.18
N ARG A 39 8.82 -2.88 -14.53
CA ARG A 39 7.60 -3.61 -14.20
C ARG A 39 7.44 -3.79 -12.71
N ILE A 40 8.54 -3.89 -11.97
CA ILE A 40 8.54 -4.11 -10.53
C ILE A 40 9.34 -3.01 -9.84
N LEU A 41 8.69 -2.30 -8.93
CA LEU A 41 9.34 -1.32 -8.06
C LEU A 41 9.13 -1.70 -6.59
N GLU A 42 10.23 -1.95 -5.90
CA GLU A 42 10.27 -2.12 -4.45
C GLU A 42 11.07 -0.96 -3.86
N LEU A 43 10.42 -0.12 -3.05
CA LEU A 43 11.05 1.04 -2.43
C LEU A 43 10.84 1.01 -0.91
N GLY A 44 11.93 0.76 -0.19
CA GLY A 44 11.99 0.85 1.26
C GLY A 44 12.42 2.24 1.71
N MET A 45 11.65 2.87 2.58
CA MET A 45 11.88 4.22 3.06
C MET A 45 11.41 4.37 4.51
N ALA A 46 11.50 3.28 5.28
CA ALA A 46 11.06 3.24 6.65
C ALA A 46 11.86 4.24 7.52
N GLY A 47 11.16 4.93 8.42
CA GLY A 47 11.76 5.85 9.39
C GLY A 47 12.39 7.10 8.78
N VAL A 48 12.10 7.42 7.51
CA VAL A 48 12.62 8.64 6.88
C VAL A 48 11.69 9.81 7.23
N GLU A 49 12.14 10.66 8.16
CA GLU A 49 11.33 11.74 8.74
C GLU A 49 10.98 12.87 7.75
N GLU A 50 11.82 13.07 6.73
CA GLU A 50 11.62 14.12 5.72
C GLU A 50 10.65 13.71 4.59
N VAL A 51 9.98 12.56 4.74
CA VAL A 51 8.96 12.10 3.79
C VAL A 51 7.58 12.52 4.28
N HIS A 52 6.94 13.34 3.45
CA HIS A 52 5.58 13.82 3.64
C HIS A 52 4.70 13.35 2.48
N ASP A 53 3.46 13.82 2.46
CA ASP A 53 2.48 13.49 1.44
C ASP A 53 2.98 13.83 0.02
N GLU A 54 3.76 14.91 -0.12
CA GLU A 54 4.40 15.32 -1.39
C GLU A 54 5.41 14.29 -1.92
N GLY A 55 6.07 13.54 -1.02
CA GLY A 55 6.96 12.46 -1.40
C GLY A 55 6.20 11.30 -2.04
N LEU A 56 5.07 10.89 -1.44
CA LEU A 56 4.20 9.87 -2.02
C LEU A 56 3.55 10.34 -3.33
N LEU A 57 3.16 11.62 -3.40
CA LEU A 57 2.66 12.24 -4.61
C LEU A 57 3.70 12.18 -5.73
N GLY A 58 4.93 12.58 -5.44
CA GLY A 58 6.06 12.54 -6.38
C GLY A 58 6.44 11.13 -6.82
N ILE A 59 6.25 10.12 -5.95
CA ILE A 59 6.35 8.72 -6.34
C ILE A 59 5.30 8.40 -7.39
N GLY A 60 4.02 8.67 -7.08
CA GLY A 60 2.89 8.42 -7.98
C GLY A 60 3.05 9.08 -9.35
N GLU A 61 3.48 10.34 -9.38
CA GLU A 61 3.74 11.09 -10.62
C GLU A 61 4.85 10.50 -11.49
N GLY A 62 5.81 9.81 -10.89
CA GLY A 62 6.96 9.23 -11.60
C GLY A 62 6.82 7.74 -11.89
N LEU A 63 5.72 7.08 -11.53
CA LEU A 63 5.53 5.66 -11.83
C LEU A 63 5.42 5.46 -13.35
N PRO A 64 6.17 4.51 -13.94
CA PRO A 64 6.05 4.22 -15.35
C PRO A 64 4.68 3.58 -15.64
N ALA A 65 4.05 3.96 -16.76
CA ALA A 65 2.71 3.46 -17.13
C ALA A 65 2.62 1.93 -17.27
N GLY A 66 3.76 1.27 -17.54
CA GLY A 66 3.84 -0.19 -17.64
C GLY A 66 4.12 -0.91 -16.32
N LEU A 67 4.19 -0.22 -15.18
CA LEU A 67 4.46 -0.85 -13.87
C LEU A 67 3.33 -1.84 -13.51
N GLN A 68 3.72 -3.02 -13.05
CA GLN A 68 2.81 -4.12 -12.69
C GLN A 68 2.80 -4.38 -11.19
N GLU A 69 3.94 -4.17 -10.52
CA GLU A 69 4.09 -4.40 -9.08
C GLU A 69 4.72 -3.19 -8.40
N LEU A 70 4.05 -2.71 -7.35
CA LEU A 70 4.53 -1.64 -6.49
C LEU A 70 4.54 -2.10 -5.04
N GLN A 71 5.70 -2.05 -4.41
CA GLN A 71 5.86 -2.32 -2.99
C GLN A 71 6.55 -1.14 -2.31
N LEU A 72 5.87 -0.51 -1.35
CA LEU A 72 6.39 0.59 -0.57
C LEU A 72 6.46 0.21 0.91
N ASP A 73 7.64 0.38 1.51
CA ASP A 73 7.80 0.34 2.96
C ASP A 73 7.98 1.75 3.51
N CYS A 74 6.87 2.34 3.94
CA CYS A 74 6.81 3.66 4.56
C CYS A 74 6.64 3.57 6.09
N SER A 75 7.02 2.44 6.70
CA SER A 75 6.86 2.23 8.13
C SER A 75 7.59 3.31 8.93
N ARG A 76 6.98 3.87 9.96
CA ARG A 76 7.52 4.95 10.81
C ARG A 76 7.74 6.29 10.08
N CYS A 77 7.17 6.49 8.89
CA CYS A 77 7.09 7.82 8.27
C CYS A 77 5.96 8.62 8.93
N VAL A 78 6.24 9.18 10.11
CA VAL A 78 5.24 9.78 11.02
C VAL A 78 4.56 11.03 10.47
N SER A 79 5.13 11.64 9.42
CA SER A 79 4.58 12.83 8.76
C SER A 79 3.55 12.52 7.69
N LEU A 80 3.42 11.26 7.26
CA LEU A 80 2.43 10.84 6.27
C LEU A 80 1.01 10.89 6.81
N THR A 81 0.10 11.41 6.00
CA THR A 81 -1.33 11.42 6.27
C THR A 81 -2.08 10.58 5.24
N ALA A 82 -3.40 10.41 5.44
CA ALA A 82 -4.25 9.76 4.45
C ALA A 82 -4.22 10.47 3.09
N ALA A 83 -4.00 11.79 3.05
CA ALA A 83 -3.93 12.56 1.80
C ALA A 83 -2.78 12.09 0.89
N GLY A 84 -1.60 11.83 1.45
CA GLY A 84 -0.45 11.33 0.68
C GLY A 84 -0.68 9.94 0.12
N VAL A 85 -1.24 9.03 0.94
CA VAL A 85 -1.54 7.66 0.51
C VAL A 85 -2.63 7.65 -0.57
N ASN A 86 -3.71 8.41 -0.37
CA ASN A 86 -4.79 8.54 -1.36
C ASN A 86 -4.28 9.21 -2.65
N GLY A 87 -3.43 10.24 -2.55
CA GLY A 87 -2.82 10.92 -3.69
C GLY A 87 -1.90 10.02 -4.52
N LEU A 88 -1.17 9.11 -3.88
CA LEU A 88 -0.42 8.04 -4.53
C LEU A 88 -1.38 7.07 -5.23
N CYS A 89 -2.40 6.58 -4.53
CA CYS A 89 -3.35 5.60 -5.06
C CYS A 89 -4.08 6.10 -6.32
N GLN A 90 -4.45 7.37 -6.37
CA GLN A 90 -5.05 8.02 -7.55
C GLN A 90 -4.13 8.07 -8.78
N ARG A 91 -2.81 7.88 -8.60
CA ARG A 91 -1.80 7.93 -9.68
C ARG A 91 -1.23 6.55 -10.00
N LEU A 92 -1.77 5.49 -9.41
CA LEU A 92 -1.32 4.14 -9.73
C LEU A 92 -1.59 3.83 -11.21
N PRO A 93 -0.63 3.20 -11.91
CA PRO A 93 -0.84 2.80 -13.30
C PRO A 93 -2.01 1.82 -13.44
N GLY A 94 -2.81 1.97 -14.49
CA GLY A 94 -3.96 1.10 -14.73
C GLY A 94 -3.62 -0.38 -14.97
N GLY A 95 -2.36 -0.69 -15.28
CA GLY A 95 -1.87 -2.07 -15.43
C GLY A 95 -1.31 -2.70 -14.15
N LEU A 96 -1.41 -2.01 -13.01
CA LEU A 96 -0.86 -2.49 -11.75
C LEU A 96 -1.68 -3.68 -11.23
N THR A 97 -1.04 -4.83 -11.05
CA THR A 97 -1.67 -6.05 -10.54
C THR A 97 -1.36 -6.31 -9.07
N LEU A 98 -0.25 -5.77 -8.55
CA LEU A 98 0.16 -5.92 -7.15
C LEU A 98 0.49 -4.58 -6.51
N LEU A 99 -0.11 -4.34 -5.35
CA LEU A 99 0.16 -3.21 -4.48
C LEU A 99 0.45 -3.70 -3.06
N SER A 100 1.62 -3.35 -2.54
CA SER A 100 1.99 -3.59 -1.14
C SER A 100 2.36 -2.27 -0.47
N LEU A 101 1.59 -1.89 0.54
CA LEU A 101 1.81 -0.69 1.35
C LEU A 101 2.03 -1.07 2.81
N LYS A 102 3.27 -0.91 3.28
CA LYS A 102 3.58 -1.00 4.71
C LYS A 102 3.62 0.39 5.31
N LEU A 103 2.66 0.65 6.20
CA LEU A 103 2.41 1.95 6.85
C LEU A 103 2.47 1.80 8.39
N LEU A 104 3.32 0.89 8.86
CA LEU A 104 3.41 0.52 10.28
C LEU A 104 3.88 1.71 11.10
N ARG A 105 3.18 2.06 12.19
CA ARG A 105 3.47 3.22 13.04
C ARG A 105 3.48 4.58 12.30
N CYS A 106 2.71 4.72 11.23
CA CYS A 106 2.40 6.04 10.65
C CYS A 106 1.29 6.70 11.46
N THR A 107 1.67 7.41 12.53
CA THR A 107 0.76 7.85 13.60
C THR A 107 -0.27 8.90 13.20
N ARG A 108 -0.12 9.54 12.03
CA ARG A 108 -1.07 10.53 11.49
C ARG A 108 -2.08 9.95 10.50
N LEU A 109 -2.04 8.63 10.25
CA LEU A 109 -3.06 7.95 9.45
C LEU A 109 -4.32 7.70 10.28
N ASN A 110 -5.46 8.07 9.70
CA ASN A 110 -6.80 7.88 10.23
C ASN A 110 -7.64 7.05 9.23
N ASP A 111 -8.94 6.91 9.49
CA ASP A 111 -9.87 6.16 8.64
C ASP A 111 -9.91 6.59 7.17
N GLU A 112 -9.53 7.83 6.82
CA GLU A 112 -9.50 8.27 5.42
C GLU A 112 -8.47 7.50 4.59
N VAL A 113 -7.46 6.88 5.22
CA VAL A 113 -6.49 6.03 4.52
C VAL A 113 -7.14 4.76 3.96
N LEU A 114 -8.32 4.39 4.46
CA LEU A 114 -9.09 3.25 3.95
C LEU A 114 -10.04 3.65 2.80
N GLY A 115 -10.03 4.93 2.41
CA GLY A 115 -10.70 5.44 1.20
C GLY A 115 -9.89 5.29 -0.09
N LEU A 116 -8.95 4.33 -0.15
CA LEU A 116 -8.03 4.16 -1.27
C LEU A 116 -8.77 4.00 -2.61
N HIS A 117 -8.26 4.66 -3.64
CA HIS A 117 -8.70 4.46 -5.02
C HIS A 117 -7.75 3.47 -5.69
N LEU A 118 -8.19 2.23 -5.89
CA LEU A 118 -7.37 1.17 -6.45
C LEU A 118 -7.60 1.03 -7.96
N PRO A 119 -6.58 0.70 -8.76
CA PRO A 119 -6.73 0.53 -10.20
C PRO A 119 -7.58 -0.70 -10.53
N VAL A 120 -8.36 -0.59 -11.61
CA VAL A 120 -9.12 -1.70 -12.17
C VAL A 120 -8.14 -2.79 -12.60
N GLY A 121 -8.29 -4.01 -12.08
CA GLY A 121 -7.40 -5.13 -12.36
C GLY A 121 -6.36 -5.45 -11.28
N LEU A 122 -6.37 -4.74 -10.14
CA LEU A 122 -5.53 -5.08 -8.99
C LEU A 122 -5.92 -6.46 -8.44
N ARG A 123 -4.96 -7.39 -8.42
CA ARG A 123 -5.14 -8.79 -8.00
C ARG A 123 -4.65 -9.02 -6.57
N ASP A 124 -3.57 -8.34 -6.20
CA ASP A 124 -2.87 -8.53 -4.94
C ASP A 124 -2.80 -7.20 -4.19
N LEU A 125 -3.47 -7.14 -3.04
CA LEU A 125 -3.38 -6.01 -2.14
C LEU A 125 -2.80 -6.45 -0.79
N THR A 126 -1.68 -5.85 -0.40
CA THR A 126 -1.16 -5.89 0.97
C THR A 126 -1.24 -4.51 1.58
N LEU A 127 -1.94 -4.37 2.71
CA LEU A 127 -2.04 -3.13 3.46
C LEU A 127 -1.76 -3.39 4.95
N ASN A 128 -0.64 -2.84 5.44
CA ASN A 128 -0.25 -2.97 6.84
C ASN A 128 -0.33 -1.62 7.55
N LEU A 129 -1.34 -1.49 8.42
CA LEU A 129 -1.63 -0.30 9.24
C LEU A 129 -1.36 -0.57 10.73
N THR A 130 -0.50 -1.53 11.05
CA THR A 130 -0.16 -1.86 12.44
C THR A 130 0.28 -0.62 13.22
N HIS A 131 -0.21 -0.47 14.45
CA HIS A 131 0.02 0.70 15.31
C HIS A 131 -0.54 2.05 14.82
N CYS A 132 -1.36 2.11 13.77
CA CYS A 132 -2.08 3.33 13.39
C CYS A 132 -3.30 3.51 14.31
N GLN A 133 -3.17 4.35 15.34
CA GLN A 133 -4.16 4.45 16.44
C GLN A 133 -5.46 5.14 16.05
N GLU A 134 -5.45 5.92 14.97
CA GLU A 134 -6.61 6.66 14.48
C GLU A 134 -7.41 5.90 13.41
N VAL A 135 -6.99 4.67 13.08
CA VAL A 135 -7.78 3.73 12.27
C VAL A 135 -8.74 2.97 13.18
N SER A 136 -10.01 2.93 12.80
CA SER A 136 -11.14 2.42 13.57
C SER A 136 -12.04 1.48 12.77
N ASP A 137 -13.02 0.88 13.46
CA ASP A 137 -14.06 0.05 12.83
C ASP A 137 -14.85 0.80 11.75
N ALA A 138 -15.06 2.11 11.88
CA ALA A 138 -15.76 2.91 10.87
C ALA A 138 -14.97 2.98 9.55
N GLY A 139 -13.64 3.11 9.64
CA GLY A 139 -12.77 3.02 8.47
C GLY A 139 -12.83 1.64 7.81
N LEU A 140 -12.90 0.56 8.61
CA LEU A 140 -13.05 -0.80 8.07
C LEU A 140 -14.36 -0.99 7.32
N GLU A 141 -15.45 -0.40 7.80
CA GLU A 141 -16.76 -0.44 7.13
C GLU A 141 -16.73 0.30 5.78
N VAL A 142 -16.12 1.49 5.74
CA VAL A 142 -15.88 2.22 4.49
C VAL A 142 -14.99 1.43 3.53
N PHE A 143 -13.94 0.79 4.05
CA PHE A 143 -13.08 -0.06 3.24
C PHE A 143 -13.84 -1.23 2.63
N ALA A 144 -14.68 -1.89 3.42
CA ALA A 144 -15.45 -3.05 2.99
C ALA A 144 -16.45 -2.71 1.88
N THR A 145 -17.13 -1.56 1.99
CA THR A 145 -18.11 -1.09 1.01
C THR A 145 -17.48 -0.63 -0.31
N ARG A 146 -16.28 -0.04 -0.26
CA ARG A 146 -15.48 0.26 -1.47
C ARG A 146 -14.86 -0.98 -2.08
N LEU A 147 -14.50 -1.93 -1.21
CA LEU A 147 -14.21 -3.31 -1.50
C LEU A 147 -15.28 -3.85 -2.44
N ALA A 148 -16.44 -4.14 -1.88
CA ALA A 148 -17.56 -4.78 -2.56
C ALA A 148 -18.72 -3.81 -2.75
N PRO A 149 -18.69 -2.90 -3.74
CA PRO A 149 -19.89 -2.19 -4.10
C PRO A 149 -20.92 -3.21 -4.59
N PRO A 150 -22.16 -3.18 -4.09
CA PRO A 150 -23.20 -4.05 -4.60
C PRO A 150 -23.39 -3.79 -6.11
N GLY A 151 -23.04 -4.78 -6.94
CA GLY A 151 -23.19 -4.74 -8.40
C GLY A 151 -21.98 -4.22 -9.20
N ASP A 152 -20.79 -4.04 -8.61
CA ASP A 152 -19.59 -3.61 -9.33
C ASP A 152 -18.63 -4.80 -9.60
N PRO A 153 -18.30 -5.12 -10.87
CA PRO A 153 -17.42 -6.23 -11.25
C PRO A 153 -15.94 -6.03 -10.87
N ALA A 154 -15.55 -4.86 -10.34
CA ALA A 154 -14.15 -4.58 -9.99
C ALA A 154 -13.56 -5.57 -8.95
N LEU A 155 -14.39 -6.15 -8.08
CA LEU A 155 -13.93 -7.09 -7.05
C LEU A 155 -13.94 -8.57 -7.46
N GLU A 156 -14.44 -8.94 -8.64
CA GLU A 156 -14.21 -10.30 -9.16
C GLU A 156 -12.72 -10.57 -9.41
N GLN A 157 -11.88 -9.53 -9.39
CA GLN A 157 -10.49 -9.59 -9.86
C GLN A 157 -9.44 -9.53 -8.76
N THR A 158 -9.74 -9.02 -7.56
CA THR A 158 -8.78 -9.03 -6.44
C THR A 158 -8.75 -10.41 -5.81
N GLN A 159 -7.75 -11.20 -6.21
CA GLN A 159 -7.60 -12.59 -5.79
C GLN A 159 -7.09 -12.69 -4.35
N ASN A 160 -6.19 -11.77 -3.95
CA ASN A 160 -5.37 -11.90 -2.75
C ASN A 160 -5.42 -10.62 -1.93
N LEU A 161 -5.90 -10.72 -0.70
CA LEU A 161 -6.04 -9.60 0.23
C LEU A 161 -5.33 -9.90 1.56
N ASP A 162 -4.28 -9.14 1.84
CA ASP A 162 -3.46 -9.21 3.06
C ASP A 162 -3.61 -7.89 3.84
N LEU A 163 -4.37 -7.91 4.93
CA LEU A 163 -4.64 -6.74 5.75
C LEU A 163 -4.14 -6.94 7.18
N CYS A 164 -3.42 -5.95 7.70
CA CYS A 164 -2.83 -6.03 9.04
C CYS A 164 -3.15 -4.77 9.86
N PHE A 165 -3.99 -4.94 10.89
CA PHE A 165 -4.43 -3.88 11.81
C PHE A 165 -3.96 -4.15 13.26
N HIS A 166 -2.83 -4.85 13.42
CA HIS A 166 -2.34 -5.20 14.74
C HIS A 166 -2.09 -3.94 15.57
N ARG A 167 -2.49 -3.95 16.85
CA ARG A 167 -2.27 -2.82 17.78
C ARG A 167 -2.89 -1.49 17.29
N CYS A 168 -3.93 -1.53 16.45
CA CYS A 168 -4.82 -0.38 16.24
C CYS A 168 -5.87 -0.39 17.36
N SER A 169 -5.79 0.52 18.34
CA SER A 169 -6.62 0.45 19.55
C SER A 169 -8.12 0.66 19.30
N LYS A 170 -8.49 1.29 18.18
CA LYS A 170 -9.88 1.57 17.79
C LYS A 170 -10.45 0.53 16.82
N VAL A 171 -9.64 -0.48 16.43
CA VAL A 171 -10.11 -1.63 15.65
C VAL A 171 -10.48 -2.76 16.61
N SER A 172 -11.74 -3.14 16.61
CA SER A 172 -12.28 -4.20 17.45
C SER A 172 -12.42 -5.52 16.69
N SER A 173 -12.67 -6.60 17.44
CA SER A 173 -13.02 -7.88 16.82
C SER A 173 -14.36 -7.84 16.10
N THR A 174 -15.25 -6.92 16.46
CA THR A 174 -16.53 -6.71 15.76
C THR A 174 -16.28 -6.06 14.41
N GLY A 175 -15.49 -4.98 14.32
CA GLY A 175 -15.17 -4.35 13.03
C GLY A 175 -14.45 -5.29 12.06
N LEU A 176 -13.53 -6.11 12.56
CA LEU A 176 -12.88 -7.14 11.74
C LEU A 176 -13.86 -8.21 11.23
N LYS A 177 -14.84 -8.61 12.05
CA LYS A 177 -15.90 -9.53 11.63
C LYS A 177 -16.82 -8.90 10.59
N THR A 178 -17.17 -7.61 10.76
CA THR A 178 -17.96 -6.87 9.77
C THR A 178 -17.23 -6.83 8.44
N LEU A 179 -15.96 -6.41 8.42
CA LEU A 179 -15.11 -6.41 7.23
C LEU A 179 -15.09 -7.80 6.57
N GLN A 180 -14.85 -8.86 7.34
CA GLN A 180 -14.85 -10.21 6.82
C GLN A 180 -16.20 -10.59 6.21
N SER A 181 -17.32 -10.30 6.91
CA SER A 181 -18.66 -10.67 6.47
C SER A 181 -19.06 -9.97 5.16
N THR A 182 -18.78 -8.66 5.04
CA THR A 182 -19.05 -7.87 3.84
C THR A 182 -18.26 -8.38 2.64
N LEU A 183 -17.00 -8.81 2.85
CA LEU A 183 -16.18 -9.40 1.79
C LEU A 183 -16.67 -10.81 1.38
N THR A 184 -17.30 -11.56 2.30
CA THR A 184 -17.80 -12.92 2.01
C THR A 184 -19.24 -12.97 1.46
N HIS A 185 -20.05 -11.94 1.65
CA HIS A 185 -21.44 -11.89 1.17
C HIS A 185 -21.60 -11.38 -0.27
N SER A 186 -20.50 -11.28 -1.03
CA SER A 186 -20.58 -11.11 -2.50
C SER A 186 -21.26 -12.34 -3.12
N PRO A 187 -22.23 -12.19 -4.05
CA PRO A 187 -23.17 -13.25 -4.44
C PRO A 187 -22.59 -14.40 -5.27
N ASP A 188 -21.29 -14.41 -5.58
CA ASP A 188 -20.63 -15.55 -6.22
C ASP A 188 -19.45 -16.04 -5.37
N GLU A 189 -19.41 -17.36 -5.18
CA GLU A 189 -18.48 -18.08 -4.31
C GLU A 189 -17.00 -17.73 -4.59
N LEU A 190 -16.43 -16.80 -3.81
CA LEU A 190 -14.98 -16.70 -3.67
C LEU A 190 -14.50 -17.85 -2.78
N PRO A 191 -13.56 -18.71 -3.24
CA PRO A 191 -13.02 -19.78 -2.41
C PRO A 191 -12.41 -19.21 -1.12
N LEU A 192 -12.95 -19.66 0.02
CA LEU A 192 -12.57 -19.32 1.40
C LEU A 192 -11.10 -19.63 1.79
N THR A 193 -10.24 -19.97 0.83
CA THR A 193 -8.82 -20.25 1.05
C THR A 193 -7.97 -18.99 1.26
N TYR A 194 -8.46 -17.78 0.93
CA TYR A 194 -7.64 -16.56 0.89
C TYR A 194 -7.74 -15.59 2.09
N LEU A 195 -8.80 -15.64 2.90
CA LEU A 195 -8.82 -14.93 4.21
C LEU A 195 -7.93 -15.63 5.27
N ARG A 196 -7.35 -16.78 4.93
CA ARG A 196 -6.42 -17.54 5.78
C ARG A 196 -4.98 -17.06 5.61
N LYS A 197 -4.61 -16.07 6.43
CA LYS A 197 -3.26 -15.78 7.00
C LYS A 197 -2.75 -14.35 6.77
N THR A 198 -3.43 -13.36 7.35
CA THR A 198 -2.72 -12.22 7.98
C THR A 198 -3.43 -11.50 9.13
N LEU A 199 -4.29 -12.20 9.89
CA LEU A 199 -4.49 -11.84 11.31
C LEU A 199 -3.34 -12.32 12.21
N ALA A 200 -2.30 -12.94 11.63
CA ALA A 200 -1.01 -13.18 12.26
C ALA A 200 0.08 -12.81 11.25
N GLY A 201 0.97 -11.89 11.64
CA GLY A 201 1.96 -11.26 10.77
C GLY A 201 2.77 -12.27 9.95
N ARG A 202 2.82 -12.05 8.63
CA ARG A 202 3.89 -12.62 7.80
C ARG A 202 5.21 -12.01 8.25
N ARG A 203 6.19 -12.87 8.56
CA ARG A 203 7.58 -12.47 8.81
C ARG A 203 8.10 -11.66 7.61
N PRO A 204 8.79 -10.53 7.84
CA PRO A 204 9.46 -9.85 6.74
C PRO A 204 10.50 -10.79 6.12
N VAL A 205 10.43 -10.95 4.80
CA VAL A 205 11.54 -11.47 4.01
C VAL A 205 12.66 -10.44 4.13
N GLY A 206 13.78 -10.85 4.72
CA GLY A 206 14.97 -10.02 4.88
C GLY A 206 15.05 -9.26 6.21
N ARG A 207 15.23 -9.99 7.32
CA ARG A 207 16.11 -9.52 8.39
C ARG A 207 17.43 -10.24 8.25
N VAL A 208 18.45 -9.50 7.82
CA VAL A 208 19.83 -9.80 8.20
C VAL A 208 20.09 -8.83 9.34
N ASP A 209 19.79 -9.25 10.56
CA ASP A 209 20.25 -8.53 11.75
C ASP A 209 21.72 -8.96 11.99
N PRO A 210 22.65 -8.04 12.33
CA PRO A 210 23.92 -8.41 12.93
C PRO A 210 23.75 -8.98 14.35
#